data_AF-A0A3A3GHY1-F1
#
_entry.id   AF-A0A3A3GHY1-F1
#
_cell.length_a   1.000
_cell.length_b   1.000
_cell.length_c   1.000
_cell.angle_alpha   90.00
_cell.angle_beta   90.00
_cell.angle_gamma   90.00
#
_symmetry.space_group_name_H-M   'P 1'
#
loop_
_entity.id
_entity.type
_entity.pdbx_description
1 polymer ?
#
loop_
_entity_poly.entity_id
_entity_poly.type
_entity_poly.pdbx_seq_one_letter_code
_entity_poly.pdbx_strand_id
1 'polypeptide(L)'
;MNAYLFPIKIALITFPIMAFFLTLPFLIVQYRKYGYVNKVRSFVLYSMLLYFISAYYLVILPLPANRDNCVPGGSGIFSQWIPFTFIRDIMKETNVVWSQPSTYVTILGERAFWQAAFNVVLTLPLGVYLRYYFRKSFLSTTLIAFVVSLFFETTQRTGLYGIYACPYRLFDVDDLLLNTVGGMLGFLLAPLITYFLPRSSQLDADVDLTRRPVGFIRRALALWLDYLCIGFIYWIIAIFMVAANGNDVDHFLNYLESNGWVLAITIFVYFMLMPLWTEGKTFGKWVTRIHLIDDRLAEDPERANKLSFKGLLIRYGLLYFGIGGINYVFFYVMNSGSILELGRFAWIVIILWLVFNAFVGLHVLLHIFRRDKRLFYEKMSRTRNAITIPDRMLPYAGTADPKETREDSEENSPVRRTMDFQDGSQLIIRADAVAEPQEELSAPVEIQESQDAAPGGPEAVAEQEEKAAEDEAKQWSREEQVAKELARLRAKLDQDRSDK
;
A
#
# COMPACT_ATOMS: atom_id res chain seq x y z
N MET A 1 -35.84 3.39 5.72
CA MET A 1 -34.44 3.17 6.16
C MET A 1 -33.88 1.81 5.71
N ASN A 2 -34.59 0.69 5.91
CA ASN A 2 -34.11 -0.65 5.51
C ASN A 2 -33.72 -0.80 4.03
N ALA A 3 -34.40 -0.10 3.12
CA ALA A 3 -34.10 -0.15 1.68
C ALA A 3 -32.68 0.33 1.31
N TYR A 4 -32.13 1.30 2.05
CA TYR A 4 -30.78 1.84 1.80
C TYR A 4 -29.69 1.11 2.60
N LEU A 5 -30.04 0.57 3.78
CA LEU A 5 -29.09 -0.17 4.61
C LEU A 5 -28.73 -1.54 4.01
N PHE A 6 -29.65 -2.17 3.27
CA PHE A 6 -29.41 -3.45 2.63
C PHE A 6 -28.26 -3.38 1.60
N PRO A 7 -28.27 -2.48 0.59
CA PRO A 7 -27.16 -2.38 -0.37
C PRO A 7 -25.80 -2.07 0.29
N ILE A 8 -25.78 -1.17 1.28
CA ILE A 8 -24.55 -0.81 2.00
C ILE A 8 -23.98 -2.02 2.74
N LYS A 9 -24.83 -2.83 3.39
CA LYS A 9 -24.41 -4.06 4.05
C LYS A 9 -23.77 -5.04 3.06
N ILE A 10 -24.38 -5.24 1.89
CA ILE A 10 -23.82 -6.12 0.86
C ILE A 10 -22.49 -5.56 0.32
N ALA A 11 -22.35 -4.24 0.17
CA ALA A 11 -21.11 -3.60 -0.22
C ALA A 11 -19.99 -3.87 0.79
N LEU A 12 -20.26 -3.71 2.09
CA LEU A 12 -19.29 -3.97 3.15
C LEU A 12 -18.88 -5.45 3.24
N ILE A 13 -19.78 -6.39 2.94
CA ILE A 13 -19.47 -7.82 2.92
C ILE A 13 -18.63 -8.22 1.70
N THR A 14 -18.92 -7.65 0.52
CA THR A 14 -18.22 -8.00 -0.72
C THR A 14 -16.90 -7.24 -0.91
N PHE A 15 -16.75 -6.07 -0.28
CA PHE A 15 -15.55 -5.24 -0.37
C PHE A 15 -14.25 -5.99 -0.02
N PRO A 16 -14.13 -6.74 1.09
CA PRO A 16 -12.90 -7.45 1.43
C PRO A 16 -12.48 -8.46 0.36
N ILE A 17 -13.45 -9.13 -0.27
CA ILE A 17 -13.21 -10.11 -1.34
C ILE A 17 -12.65 -9.39 -2.58
N MET A 18 -13.32 -8.32 -3.02
CA MET A 18 -12.85 -7.53 -4.17
C MET A 18 -11.49 -6.88 -3.90
N ALA A 19 -11.31 -6.31 -2.70
CA ALA A 19 -10.06 -5.73 -2.27
C ALA A 19 -8.93 -6.75 -2.29
N PHE A 20 -9.15 -7.98 -1.85
CA PHE A 20 -8.16 -9.07 -1.90
C PHE A 20 -7.69 -9.35 -3.33
N PHE A 21 -8.60 -9.54 -4.29
CA PHE A 21 -8.24 -9.80 -5.69
C PHE A 21 -7.51 -8.60 -6.34
N LEU A 22 -7.89 -7.37 -5.99
CA LEU A 22 -7.23 -6.17 -6.50
C LEU A 22 -5.95 -5.80 -5.76
N THR A 23 -5.70 -6.38 -4.57
CA THR A 23 -4.52 -6.08 -3.76
C THR A 23 -3.24 -6.43 -4.51
N LEU A 24 -3.19 -7.61 -5.14
CA LEU A 24 -2.00 -8.07 -5.85
C LEU A 24 -1.60 -7.16 -7.02
N PRO A 25 -2.47 -6.89 -8.02
CA PRO A 25 -2.14 -5.97 -9.10
C PRO A 25 -1.86 -4.55 -8.59
N PHE A 26 -2.60 -4.08 -7.58
CA PHE A 26 -2.33 -2.79 -6.93
C PHE A 26 -0.92 -2.72 -6.36
N LEU A 27 -0.49 -3.69 -5.56
CA LEU A 27 0.84 -3.74 -4.96
C LEU A 27 1.93 -3.78 -6.02
N ILE A 28 1.77 -4.59 -7.07
CA ILE A 28 2.73 -4.67 -8.18
C ILE A 28 2.86 -3.31 -8.86
N VAL A 29 1.75 -2.66 -9.21
CA VAL A 29 1.78 -1.32 -9.83
C VAL A 29 2.43 -0.31 -8.89
N GLN A 30 2.13 -0.32 -7.59
CA GLN A 30 2.74 0.59 -6.63
C GLN A 30 4.26 0.37 -6.52
N TYR A 31 4.74 -0.87 -6.44
CA TYR A 31 6.17 -1.16 -6.37
C TYR A 31 6.89 -0.83 -7.68
N ARG A 32 6.28 -1.08 -8.84
CA ARG A 32 6.90 -0.76 -10.14
C ARG A 32 6.93 0.72 -10.43
N LYS A 33 5.83 1.42 -10.10
CA LYS A 33 5.72 2.85 -10.28
C LYS A 33 6.55 3.55 -9.20
N TYR A 34 6.23 3.38 -7.93
CA TYR A 34 6.75 4.20 -6.82
C TYR A 34 7.87 3.54 -5.99
N GLY A 35 8.24 2.29 -6.21
CA GLY A 35 9.26 1.61 -5.40
C GLY A 35 8.84 1.28 -3.96
N TYR A 36 7.70 1.78 -3.48
CA TYR A 36 7.10 1.48 -2.18
C TYR A 36 5.58 1.66 -2.21
N VAL A 37 4.92 1.30 -1.11
CA VAL A 37 3.47 1.49 -0.93
C VAL A 37 3.25 2.59 0.11
N ASN A 38 2.67 3.71 -0.32
CA ASN A 38 2.29 4.81 0.56
C ASN A 38 0.95 4.49 1.27
N LYS A 39 0.89 4.68 2.58
CA LYS A 39 -0.30 4.38 3.41
C LYS A 39 -1.50 5.25 3.03
N VAL A 40 -1.31 6.55 2.87
CA VAL A 40 -2.37 7.50 2.49
C VAL A 40 -2.89 7.18 1.09
N ARG A 41 -1.98 6.95 0.14
CA ARG A 41 -2.37 6.53 -1.23
C ARG A 41 -3.20 5.25 -1.22
N SER A 42 -2.79 4.26 -0.41
CA SER A 42 -3.51 3.00 -0.28
C SER A 42 -4.89 3.23 0.33
N PHE A 43 -4.97 4.00 1.42
CA PHE A 43 -6.24 4.36 2.05
C PHE A 43 -7.22 5.01 1.07
N VAL A 44 -6.76 6.02 0.32
CA VAL A 44 -7.57 6.75 -0.67
C VAL A 44 -8.07 5.84 -1.78
N LEU A 45 -7.24 4.91 -2.27
CA LEU A 45 -7.65 3.99 -3.35
C LEU A 45 -8.57 2.88 -2.86
N TYR A 46 -8.35 2.33 -1.66
CA TYR A 46 -9.27 1.35 -1.08
C TYR A 46 -10.60 1.99 -0.66
N SER A 47 -10.61 3.24 -0.18
CA SER A 47 -11.85 3.98 0.08
C SER A 47 -12.59 4.31 -1.22
N MET A 48 -11.87 4.60 -2.31
CA MET A 48 -12.45 4.77 -3.65
C MET A 48 -13.06 3.47 -4.17
N LEU A 49 -12.41 2.33 -3.96
CA LEU A 49 -12.96 1.02 -4.31
C LEU A 49 -14.26 0.73 -3.54
N LEU A 50 -14.24 0.92 -2.21
CA LEU A 50 -15.44 0.77 -1.37
C LEU A 50 -16.56 1.68 -1.83
N TYR A 51 -16.23 2.93 -2.17
CA TYR A 51 -17.17 3.90 -2.72
C TYR A 51 -17.84 3.37 -4.00
N PHE A 52 -17.08 2.91 -4.99
CA PHE A 52 -17.67 2.43 -6.25
C PHE A 52 -18.57 1.21 -6.06
N ILE A 53 -18.16 0.26 -5.22
CA ILE A 53 -19.00 -0.91 -4.90
C ILE A 53 -20.29 -0.46 -4.22
N SER A 54 -20.20 0.45 -3.26
CA SER A 54 -21.38 0.97 -2.54
C SER A 54 -22.32 1.74 -3.47
N ALA A 55 -21.77 2.63 -4.30
CA ALA A 55 -22.54 3.41 -5.27
C ALA A 55 -23.25 2.48 -6.26
N TYR A 56 -22.55 1.51 -6.82
CA TYR A 56 -23.12 0.52 -7.72
C TYR A 56 -24.27 -0.25 -7.07
N TYR A 57 -24.11 -0.73 -5.84
CA TYR A 57 -25.18 -1.47 -5.16
C TYR A 57 -26.37 -0.60 -4.75
N LEU A 58 -26.16 0.65 -4.33
CA LEU A 58 -27.28 1.58 -4.05
C LEU A 58 -28.14 1.80 -5.30
N VAL A 59 -27.49 1.86 -6.47
CA VAL A 59 -28.14 2.06 -7.77
C VAL A 59 -28.78 0.78 -8.31
N ILE A 60 -28.25 -0.40 -7.99
CA ILE A 60 -28.68 -1.66 -8.63
C ILE A 60 -29.57 -2.53 -7.76
N LEU A 61 -29.38 -2.52 -6.43
CA LEU A 61 -30.12 -3.38 -5.50
C LEU A 61 -31.37 -2.69 -4.94
N PRO A 62 -32.45 -3.45 -4.64
CA PRO A 62 -32.56 -4.91 -4.73
C PRO A 62 -32.87 -5.40 -6.15
N LEU A 63 -32.39 -6.61 -6.45
CA LEU A 63 -32.68 -7.27 -7.72
C LEU A 63 -34.07 -7.94 -7.69
N PRO A 64 -34.78 -8.01 -8.84
CA PRO A 64 -35.98 -8.82 -8.97
C PRO A 64 -35.71 -10.30 -8.67
N ALA A 65 -36.71 -10.97 -8.07
CA ALA A 65 -36.60 -12.39 -7.71
C ALA A 65 -36.47 -13.32 -8.94
N ASN A 66 -37.15 -12.98 -10.03
CA ASN A 66 -37.15 -13.73 -11.28
C ASN A 66 -36.60 -12.87 -12.44
N ARG A 67 -36.02 -13.51 -13.45
CA ARG A 67 -35.54 -12.83 -14.66
C ARG A 67 -36.68 -12.33 -15.55
N ASP A 68 -37.77 -13.09 -15.63
CA ASP A 68 -39.00 -12.69 -16.30
C ASP A 68 -39.83 -11.79 -15.38
N ASN A 69 -39.33 -10.56 -15.17
CA ASN A 69 -39.90 -9.57 -14.26
C ASN A 69 -40.91 -8.62 -14.94
N CYS A 70 -41.30 -8.92 -16.17
CA CYS A 70 -42.27 -8.12 -16.90
C CYS A 70 -43.67 -8.28 -16.30
N VAL A 71 -44.35 -7.16 -16.03
CA VAL A 71 -45.74 -7.19 -15.56
C VAL A 71 -46.67 -7.49 -16.75
N PRO A 72 -47.47 -8.58 -16.72
CA PRO A 72 -48.39 -8.91 -17.80
C PRO A 72 -49.40 -7.77 -18.03
N GLY A 73 -49.46 -7.24 -19.25
CA GLY A 73 -50.37 -6.14 -19.62
C GLY A 73 -49.93 -4.74 -19.17
N GLY A 74 -48.77 -4.60 -18.54
CA GLY A 74 -48.24 -3.30 -18.14
C GLY A 74 -47.59 -2.56 -19.30
N SER A 75 -48.23 -1.50 -19.82
CA SER A 75 -47.56 -0.47 -20.62
C SER A 75 -46.75 0.43 -19.68
N GLY A 76 -45.69 -0.12 -19.09
CA GLY A 76 -44.85 0.61 -18.14
C GLY A 76 -44.20 1.82 -18.83
N ILE A 77 -44.42 3.02 -18.30
CA ILE A 77 -43.58 4.16 -18.65
C ILE A 77 -42.22 3.88 -18.00
N PHE A 78 -41.26 3.41 -18.79
CA PHE A 78 -39.92 3.06 -18.30
C PHE A 78 -38.96 4.25 -18.33
N SER A 79 -39.46 5.47 -18.59
CA SER A 79 -38.62 6.65 -18.82
C SER A 79 -39.34 7.95 -18.47
N GLN A 80 -38.66 8.77 -17.69
CA GLN A 80 -38.98 10.15 -17.39
C GLN A 80 -37.97 11.00 -18.17
N TRP A 81 -38.46 11.93 -19.01
CA TRP A 81 -37.60 12.77 -19.88
C TRP A 81 -37.70 14.27 -19.59
N ILE A 82 -38.59 14.67 -18.68
CA ILE A 82 -38.91 16.08 -18.42
C ILE A 82 -37.98 16.58 -17.29
N PRO A 83 -36.98 17.42 -17.56
CA PRO A 83 -36.10 17.87 -16.50
C PRO A 83 -36.87 18.70 -15.45
N PHE A 84 -36.36 18.70 -14.23
CA PHE A 84 -36.86 19.39 -13.05
C PHE A 84 -38.23 18.90 -12.55
N THR A 85 -38.61 17.66 -12.85
CA THR A 85 -39.79 17.03 -12.24
C THR A 85 -39.65 16.86 -10.73
N PHE A 86 -38.45 16.57 -10.21
CA PHE A 86 -38.21 16.48 -8.76
C PHE A 86 -38.66 17.72 -7.99
N ILE A 87 -38.51 18.93 -8.57
CA ILE A 87 -38.97 20.18 -7.95
C ILE A 87 -40.50 20.18 -7.85
N ARG A 88 -41.18 19.77 -8.93
CA ARG A 88 -42.65 19.71 -8.95
C ARG A 88 -43.15 18.68 -7.95
N ASP A 89 -42.46 17.56 -7.80
CA ASP A 89 -42.86 16.51 -6.88
C ASP A 89 -42.64 16.95 -5.42
N ILE A 90 -41.52 17.60 -5.10
CA ILE A 90 -41.34 18.25 -3.79
C ILE A 90 -42.46 19.26 -3.53
N MET A 91 -42.76 20.13 -4.49
CA MET A 91 -43.82 21.15 -4.33
C MET A 91 -45.23 20.55 -4.17
N LYS A 92 -45.48 19.36 -4.70
CA LYS A 92 -46.76 18.65 -4.55
C LYS A 92 -46.86 17.90 -3.23
N GLU A 93 -45.77 17.31 -2.77
CA GLU A 93 -45.71 16.57 -1.50
C GLU A 93 -45.73 17.52 -0.29
N THR A 94 -45.09 18.69 -0.42
CA THR A 94 -44.87 19.61 0.69
C THR A 94 -46.11 20.46 1.01
N ASN A 95 -46.51 20.51 2.28
CA ASN A 95 -47.54 21.44 2.79
C ASN A 95 -46.98 22.81 3.23
N VAL A 96 -45.94 23.32 2.54
CA VAL A 96 -45.26 24.58 2.95
C VAL A 96 -46.15 25.78 2.68
N VAL A 97 -46.23 26.65 3.69
CA VAL A 97 -46.83 27.97 3.57
C VAL A 97 -45.70 28.97 3.34
N TRP A 98 -45.54 29.45 2.10
CA TRP A 98 -44.44 30.34 1.69
C TRP A 98 -44.33 31.65 2.47
N SER A 99 -45.42 32.09 3.11
CA SER A 99 -45.44 33.27 3.98
C SER A 99 -44.94 33.02 5.41
N GLN A 100 -44.68 31.75 5.78
CA GLN A 100 -44.23 31.35 7.12
C GLN A 100 -42.95 30.50 7.05
N PRO A 101 -41.76 31.10 7.25
CA PRO A 101 -40.47 30.41 7.14
C PRO A 101 -40.29 29.19 8.07
N SER A 102 -40.99 29.16 9.21
CA SER A 102 -40.99 28.01 10.12
C SER A 102 -41.51 26.72 9.47
N THR A 103 -42.35 26.83 8.43
CA THR A 103 -42.89 25.68 7.72
C THR A 103 -41.87 25.03 6.78
N TYR A 104 -40.76 25.68 6.41
CA TYR A 104 -39.78 25.14 5.46
C TYR A 104 -39.09 23.86 5.95
N VAL A 105 -39.02 23.66 7.26
CA VAL A 105 -38.47 22.43 7.85
C VAL A 105 -39.27 21.19 7.41
N THR A 106 -40.55 21.35 7.05
CA THR A 106 -41.39 20.24 6.56
C THR A 106 -40.89 19.63 5.24
N ILE A 107 -40.17 20.40 4.40
CA ILE A 107 -39.52 19.89 3.18
C ILE A 107 -38.54 18.75 3.48
N LEU A 108 -37.86 18.82 4.64
CA LEU A 108 -36.92 17.78 5.07
C LEU A 108 -37.63 16.48 5.50
N GLY A 109 -38.96 16.50 5.64
CA GLY A 109 -39.77 15.31 5.87
C GLY A 109 -40.19 14.58 4.59
N GLU A 110 -40.07 15.22 3.43
CA GLU A 110 -40.64 14.71 2.18
C GLU A 110 -39.73 13.70 1.48
N ARG A 111 -40.35 12.72 0.80
CA ARG A 111 -39.61 11.63 0.15
C ARG A 111 -38.87 12.12 -1.08
N ALA A 112 -39.52 12.97 -1.89
CA ALA A 112 -38.91 13.55 -3.09
C ALA A 112 -37.64 14.36 -2.77
N PHE A 113 -37.61 15.06 -1.62
CA PHE A 113 -36.42 15.77 -1.16
C PHE A 113 -35.26 14.82 -0.89
N TRP A 114 -35.49 13.75 -0.12
CA TRP A 114 -34.44 12.78 0.21
C TRP A 114 -33.95 12.01 -1.01
N GLN A 115 -34.83 11.67 -1.96
CA GLN A 115 -34.41 11.08 -3.23
C GLN A 115 -33.44 12.01 -3.97
N ALA A 116 -33.80 13.28 -4.11
CA ALA A 116 -32.95 14.24 -4.81
C ALA A 116 -31.61 14.46 -4.07
N ALA A 117 -31.66 14.60 -2.74
CA ALA A 117 -30.47 14.76 -1.91
C ALA A 117 -29.54 13.55 -1.99
N PHE A 118 -30.08 12.32 -1.97
CA PHE A 118 -29.25 11.12 -2.05
C PHE A 118 -28.60 10.92 -3.40
N ASN A 119 -29.23 11.31 -4.51
CA ASN A 119 -28.59 11.32 -5.82
C ASN A 119 -27.39 12.28 -5.86
N VAL A 120 -27.54 13.49 -5.31
CA VAL A 120 -26.42 14.42 -5.15
C VAL A 120 -25.29 13.82 -4.29
N VAL A 121 -25.64 13.20 -3.15
CA VAL A 121 -24.65 12.60 -2.23
C VAL A 121 -23.96 11.37 -2.86
N LEU A 122 -24.64 10.60 -3.71
CA LEU A 122 -24.13 9.39 -4.35
C LEU A 122 -22.86 9.64 -5.17
N THR A 123 -22.77 10.78 -5.87
CA THR A 123 -21.64 11.13 -6.74
C THR A 123 -20.73 12.20 -6.17
N LEU A 124 -21.06 12.76 -5.00
CA LEU A 124 -20.20 13.72 -4.29
C LEU A 124 -18.79 13.15 -4.05
N PRO A 125 -18.60 11.91 -3.52
CA PRO A 125 -17.27 11.36 -3.33
C PRO A 125 -16.47 11.23 -4.64
N LEU A 126 -17.12 10.95 -5.77
CA LEU A 126 -16.45 10.88 -7.08
C LEU A 126 -15.78 12.23 -7.42
N GLY A 127 -16.49 13.34 -7.22
CA GLY A 127 -15.92 14.68 -7.43
C GLY A 127 -14.71 14.96 -6.54
N VAL A 128 -14.77 14.52 -5.28
CA VAL A 128 -13.65 14.64 -4.33
C VAL A 128 -12.44 13.84 -4.81
N TYR A 129 -12.61 12.56 -5.17
CA TYR A 129 -11.50 11.72 -5.65
C TYR A 129 -10.87 12.26 -6.94
N LEU A 130 -11.69 12.72 -7.88
CA LEU A 130 -11.22 13.25 -9.17
C LEU A 130 -10.38 14.52 -8.99
N ARG A 131 -10.78 15.43 -8.09
CA ARG A 131 -9.99 16.63 -7.77
C ARG A 131 -8.74 16.31 -6.96
N TYR A 132 -8.89 15.57 -5.85
CA TYR A 132 -7.80 15.34 -4.92
C TYR A 132 -6.74 14.37 -5.45
N TYR A 133 -7.16 13.18 -5.90
CA TYR A 133 -6.23 12.11 -6.28
C TYR A 133 -5.82 12.19 -7.75
N PHE A 134 -6.80 12.33 -8.66
CA PHE A 134 -6.54 12.36 -10.11
C PHE A 134 -6.22 13.74 -10.66
N ARG A 135 -6.38 14.80 -9.86
CA ARG A 135 -6.11 16.20 -10.22
C ARG A 135 -6.81 16.61 -11.53
N LYS A 136 -8.05 16.16 -11.74
CA LYS A 136 -8.86 16.53 -12.91
C LYS A 136 -9.39 17.95 -12.77
N SER A 137 -9.68 18.60 -13.90
CA SER A 137 -10.35 19.92 -13.93
C SER A 137 -11.83 19.81 -13.59
N PHE A 138 -12.48 20.94 -13.30
CA PHE A 138 -13.92 20.98 -13.02
C PHE A 138 -14.75 20.43 -14.19
N LEU A 139 -14.43 20.83 -15.42
CA LEU A 139 -15.11 20.35 -16.63
C LEU A 139 -14.94 18.84 -16.81
N SER A 140 -13.71 18.33 -16.65
CA SER A 140 -13.45 16.89 -16.73
C SER A 140 -14.22 16.13 -15.66
N THR A 141 -14.29 16.67 -14.45
CA THR A 141 -15.00 16.05 -13.32
C THR A 141 -16.50 16.00 -13.58
N THR A 142 -17.06 17.09 -14.12
CA THR A 142 -18.48 17.18 -14.50
C THR A 142 -18.82 16.17 -15.59
N LEU A 143 -17.99 16.07 -16.64
CA LEU A 143 -18.19 15.10 -17.71
C LEU A 143 -18.11 13.65 -17.21
N ILE A 144 -17.12 13.34 -16.35
CA ILE A 144 -17.00 12.00 -15.76
C ILE A 144 -18.21 11.69 -14.87
N ALA A 145 -18.67 12.63 -14.04
CA ALA A 145 -19.85 12.44 -13.20
C ALA A 145 -21.11 12.19 -14.04
N PHE A 146 -21.29 12.95 -15.12
CA PHE A 146 -22.37 12.74 -16.08
C PHE A 146 -22.30 11.35 -16.72
N VAL A 147 -21.13 10.92 -17.20
CA VAL A 147 -20.94 9.59 -17.80
C VAL A 147 -21.19 8.46 -16.80
N VAL A 148 -20.73 8.61 -15.55
CA VAL A 148 -20.98 7.63 -14.48
C VAL A 148 -22.48 7.55 -14.17
N SER A 149 -23.17 8.67 -14.11
CA SER A 149 -24.61 8.66 -13.90
C SER A 149 -25.37 8.09 -15.10
N LEU A 150 -24.94 8.39 -16.33
CA LEU A 150 -25.52 7.80 -17.53
C LEU A 150 -25.32 6.29 -17.56
N PHE A 151 -24.15 5.81 -17.10
CA PHE A 151 -23.89 4.38 -16.93
C PHE A 151 -24.88 3.75 -15.95
N PHE A 152 -25.17 4.39 -14.82
CA PHE A 152 -26.16 3.92 -13.86
C PHE A 152 -27.57 3.82 -14.46
N GLU A 153 -28.06 4.90 -15.07
CA GLU A 153 -29.38 4.95 -15.70
C GLU A 153 -29.50 3.92 -16.85
N THR A 154 -28.47 3.80 -17.68
CA THR A 154 -28.42 2.82 -18.78
C THR A 154 -28.45 1.39 -18.26
N THR A 155 -27.70 1.11 -17.19
CA THR A 155 -27.64 -0.22 -16.57
C THR A 155 -29.01 -0.64 -16.03
N GLN A 156 -29.74 0.29 -15.39
CA GLN A 156 -31.09 0.03 -14.90
C GLN A 156 -32.10 -0.14 -16.03
N ARG A 157 -32.08 0.76 -17.02
CA ARG A 157 -33.01 0.73 -18.16
C ARG A 157 -32.87 -0.52 -19.02
N THR A 158 -31.67 -1.05 -19.12
CA THR A 158 -31.42 -2.28 -19.90
C THR A 158 -31.68 -3.56 -19.08
N GLY A 159 -32.14 -3.45 -17.84
CA GLY A 159 -32.34 -4.63 -16.97
C GLY A 159 -31.03 -5.37 -16.71
N LEU A 160 -29.96 -4.64 -16.39
CA LEU A 160 -28.58 -5.14 -16.34
C LEU A 160 -28.14 -5.75 -17.68
N TYR A 161 -28.26 -4.99 -18.77
CA TYR A 161 -27.81 -5.42 -20.11
C TYR A 161 -28.49 -6.73 -20.59
N GLY A 162 -29.78 -6.89 -20.29
CA GLY A 162 -30.59 -8.03 -20.71
C GLY A 162 -30.56 -9.24 -19.78
N ILE A 163 -29.99 -9.13 -18.58
CA ILE A 163 -30.10 -10.19 -17.55
C ILE A 163 -31.56 -10.32 -17.06
N TYR A 164 -32.27 -9.20 -16.98
CA TYR A 164 -33.71 -9.12 -16.68
C TYR A 164 -34.50 -8.74 -17.93
N ALA A 165 -35.65 -9.38 -18.12
CA ALA A 165 -36.48 -9.22 -19.31
C ALA A 165 -37.05 -7.79 -19.44
N CYS A 166 -37.33 -7.13 -18.31
CA CYS A 166 -37.84 -5.76 -18.27
C CYS A 166 -37.01 -4.86 -17.34
N PRO A 167 -36.99 -3.53 -17.57
CA PRO A 167 -36.42 -2.58 -16.62
C PRO A 167 -37.15 -2.67 -15.28
N TYR A 168 -36.40 -2.74 -14.18
CA TYR A 168 -36.97 -2.80 -12.83
C TYR A 168 -36.81 -1.50 -12.05
N ARG A 169 -36.19 -0.49 -12.67
CA ARG A 169 -36.19 0.91 -12.26
C ARG A 169 -36.45 1.79 -13.48
N LEU A 170 -36.99 2.97 -13.22
CA LEU A 170 -37.30 3.96 -14.24
C LEU A 170 -36.04 4.75 -14.58
N PHE A 171 -35.80 5.00 -15.87
CA PHE A 171 -34.75 5.90 -16.32
C PHE A 171 -35.18 7.33 -16.07
N ASP A 172 -34.44 8.07 -15.24
CA ASP A 172 -34.80 9.42 -14.82
C ASP A 172 -33.74 10.45 -15.26
N VAL A 173 -34.16 11.47 -16.02
CA VAL A 173 -33.27 12.56 -16.44
C VAL A 173 -32.91 13.45 -15.25
N ASP A 174 -33.78 13.56 -14.24
CA ASP A 174 -33.45 14.31 -13.02
C ASP A 174 -32.37 13.61 -12.21
N ASP A 175 -32.39 12.29 -12.14
CA ASP A 175 -31.33 11.52 -11.48
C ASP A 175 -29.98 11.76 -12.18
N LEU A 176 -29.97 11.81 -13.51
CA LEU A 176 -28.79 12.17 -14.31
C LEU A 176 -28.24 13.57 -13.97
N LEU A 177 -29.15 14.55 -13.86
CA LEU A 177 -28.79 15.93 -13.53
C LEU A 177 -28.28 16.04 -12.08
N LEU A 178 -29.00 15.47 -11.11
CA LEU A 178 -28.68 15.54 -9.69
C LEU A 178 -27.37 14.81 -9.37
N ASN A 179 -27.14 13.63 -9.96
CA ASN A 179 -25.85 12.94 -9.86
C ASN A 179 -24.72 13.75 -10.50
N THR A 180 -24.96 14.46 -11.60
CA THR A 180 -23.94 15.35 -12.19
C THR A 180 -23.62 16.51 -11.25
N VAL A 181 -24.65 17.14 -10.67
CA VAL A 181 -24.50 18.20 -9.64
C VAL A 181 -23.75 17.68 -8.43
N GLY A 182 -24.02 16.46 -7.97
CA GLY A 182 -23.27 15.81 -6.90
C GLY A 182 -21.77 15.76 -7.17
N GLY A 183 -21.36 15.33 -8.38
CA GLY A 183 -19.96 15.34 -8.79
C GLY A 183 -19.34 16.74 -8.83
N MET A 184 -20.09 17.75 -9.30
CA MET A 184 -19.67 19.16 -9.29
C MET A 184 -19.48 19.68 -7.86
N LEU A 185 -20.44 19.45 -6.96
CA LEU A 185 -20.35 19.84 -5.57
C LEU A 185 -19.21 19.13 -4.85
N GLY A 186 -19.01 17.83 -5.12
CA GLY A 186 -17.87 17.06 -4.64
C GLY A 186 -16.54 17.66 -5.06
N PHE A 187 -16.42 18.10 -6.31
CA PHE A 187 -15.24 18.83 -6.77
C PHE A 187 -15.04 20.12 -5.98
N LEU A 188 -16.07 20.95 -5.83
CA LEU A 188 -15.98 22.24 -5.15
C LEU A 188 -15.62 22.07 -3.66
N LEU A 189 -16.21 21.07 -3.00
CA LEU A 189 -16.01 20.76 -1.59
C LEU A 189 -14.73 19.95 -1.31
N ALA A 190 -14.05 19.41 -2.32
CA ALA A 190 -12.87 18.57 -2.11
C ALA A 190 -11.79 19.21 -1.20
N PRO A 191 -11.41 20.50 -1.36
CA PRO A 191 -10.42 21.13 -0.49
C PRO A 191 -10.82 21.14 0.99
N LEU A 192 -12.12 21.29 1.28
CA LEU A 192 -12.65 21.23 2.64
C LEU A 192 -12.62 19.80 3.17
N ILE A 193 -13.09 18.84 2.37
CA ILE A 193 -13.18 17.43 2.75
C ILE A 193 -11.80 16.80 2.92
N THR A 194 -10.83 17.17 2.09
CA THR A 194 -9.47 16.59 2.11
C THR A 194 -8.46 17.47 2.81
N TYR A 195 -8.89 18.48 3.58
CA TYR A 195 -8.00 19.42 4.27
C TYR A 195 -6.98 18.70 5.18
N PHE A 196 -7.40 17.60 5.82
CA PHE A 196 -6.55 16.79 6.69
C PHE A 196 -5.62 15.81 5.93
N LEU A 197 -5.77 15.66 4.62
CA LEU A 197 -4.97 14.75 3.81
C LEU A 197 -3.78 15.49 3.18
N PRO A 198 -2.57 14.89 3.14
CA PRO A 198 -1.44 15.46 2.42
C PRO A 198 -1.75 15.67 0.93
N ARG A 199 -1.11 16.65 0.30
CA ARG A 199 -1.27 16.87 -1.15
C ARG A 199 -0.81 15.63 -1.92
N SER A 200 -1.60 15.20 -2.92
CA SER A 200 -1.32 13.99 -3.70
C SER A 200 0.02 14.02 -4.44
N SER A 201 0.51 15.20 -4.81
CA SER A 201 1.84 15.42 -5.42
C SER A 201 3.01 15.30 -4.44
N GLN A 202 2.79 15.60 -3.16
CA GLN A 202 3.83 15.60 -2.12
C GLN A 202 3.90 14.28 -1.36
N LEU A 203 3.04 13.30 -1.68
CA LEU A 203 3.01 12.00 -1.00
C LEU A 203 4.34 11.24 -1.02
N ASP A 204 5.22 11.57 -1.97
CA ASP A 204 6.51 10.90 -2.15
C ASP A 204 7.71 11.85 -1.94
N ALA A 205 7.49 13.13 -1.57
CA ALA A 205 8.54 14.17 -1.54
C ALA A 205 9.68 13.87 -0.56
N ASP A 206 9.35 13.32 0.62
CA ASP A 206 10.33 13.07 1.69
C ASP A 206 10.79 11.61 1.77
N VAL A 207 10.57 10.82 0.70
CA VAL A 207 10.85 9.38 0.74
C VAL A 207 12.19 9.03 0.08
N ASP A 208 13.18 8.80 0.94
CA ASP A 208 14.45 8.21 0.52
C ASP A 208 14.34 6.67 0.39
N LEU A 209 14.38 6.18 -0.84
CA LEU A 209 14.33 4.75 -1.14
C LEU A 209 15.66 4.02 -0.87
N THR A 210 16.78 4.74 -0.83
CA THR A 210 18.12 4.13 -0.62
C THR A 210 18.27 3.59 0.80
N ARG A 211 17.72 4.33 1.78
CA ARG A 211 17.76 3.98 3.21
C ARG A 211 16.60 3.06 3.64
N ARG A 212 15.63 2.82 2.76
CA ARG A 212 14.41 2.11 3.12
C ARG A 212 14.57 0.59 2.96
N PRO A 213 14.39 -0.19 4.04
CA PRO A 213 14.47 -1.65 3.94
C PRO A 213 13.27 -2.22 3.20
N VAL A 214 13.50 -3.30 2.46
CA VAL A 214 12.44 -4.06 1.78
C VAL A 214 11.56 -4.75 2.84
N GLY A 215 10.27 -4.39 2.90
CA GLY A 215 9.30 -4.98 3.83
C GLY A 215 8.92 -6.43 3.49
N PHE A 216 8.49 -7.19 4.50
CA PHE A 216 8.19 -8.63 4.37
C PHE A 216 7.07 -8.95 3.39
N ILE A 217 6.01 -8.14 3.30
CA ILE A 217 4.93 -8.36 2.33
C ILE A 217 5.47 -8.37 0.90
N ARG A 218 6.36 -7.43 0.57
CA ARG A 218 7.01 -7.37 -0.75
C ARG A 218 7.91 -8.57 -1.01
N ARG A 219 8.64 -9.03 0.01
CA ARG A 219 9.50 -10.23 -0.08
C ARG A 219 8.66 -11.51 -0.27
N ALA A 220 7.58 -11.64 0.47
CA ALA A 220 6.64 -12.76 0.36
C ALA A 220 5.96 -12.78 -1.01
N LEU A 221 5.54 -11.62 -1.52
CA LEU A 221 4.99 -11.48 -2.87
C LEU A 221 6.01 -11.89 -3.94
N ALA A 222 7.27 -11.46 -3.80
CA ALA A 222 8.33 -11.88 -4.71
C ALA A 222 8.55 -13.39 -4.68
N LEU A 223 8.61 -13.99 -3.49
CA LEU A 223 8.76 -15.43 -3.32
C LEU A 223 7.58 -16.22 -3.93
N TRP A 224 6.36 -15.75 -3.71
CA TRP A 224 5.16 -16.36 -4.28
C TRP A 224 5.18 -16.32 -5.82
N LEU A 225 5.55 -15.18 -6.41
CA LEU A 225 5.73 -15.05 -7.86
C LEU A 225 6.87 -15.93 -8.40
N ASP A 226 7.95 -16.10 -7.63
CA ASP A 226 9.04 -17.02 -7.98
C ASP A 226 8.55 -18.47 -8.04
N TYR A 227 7.78 -18.92 -7.04
CA TYR A 227 7.21 -20.27 -7.06
C TYR A 227 6.18 -20.48 -8.16
N LEU A 228 5.37 -19.47 -8.51
CA LEU A 228 4.49 -19.53 -9.67
C LEU A 228 5.28 -19.68 -10.98
N CYS A 229 6.40 -18.96 -11.11
CA CYS A 229 7.27 -19.08 -12.28
C CYS A 229 7.89 -20.49 -12.37
N ILE A 230 8.43 -21.01 -11.27
CA ILE A 230 8.99 -22.36 -11.20
C ILE A 230 7.91 -23.41 -11.54
N GLY A 231 6.71 -23.29 -10.96
CA GLY A 231 5.59 -24.19 -11.24
C GLY A 231 5.16 -24.15 -12.70
N PHE A 232 5.13 -22.97 -13.32
CA PHE A 232 4.84 -22.81 -14.74
C PHE A 232 5.93 -23.45 -15.62
N ILE A 233 7.21 -23.31 -15.26
CA ILE A 233 8.32 -23.99 -15.95
C ILE A 233 8.17 -25.51 -15.87
N TYR A 234 7.87 -26.05 -14.67
CA TYR A 234 7.62 -27.47 -14.50
C TYR A 234 6.44 -27.97 -15.31
N TRP A 235 5.34 -27.20 -15.35
CA TRP A 235 4.17 -27.54 -16.14
C TRP A 235 4.49 -27.59 -17.65
N ILE A 236 5.28 -26.64 -18.16
CA ILE A 236 5.76 -26.68 -19.55
C ILE A 236 6.62 -27.93 -19.80
N ILE A 237 7.59 -28.22 -18.92
CA ILE A 237 8.44 -29.41 -19.05
C ILE A 237 7.60 -30.69 -19.03
N ALA A 238 6.58 -30.74 -18.18
CA ALA A 238 5.65 -31.87 -18.09
C ALA A 238 4.95 -32.10 -19.44
N ILE A 239 4.41 -31.06 -20.07
CA ILE A 239 3.77 -31.15 -21.39
C ILE A 239 4.73 -31.71 -22.45
N PHE A 240 5.97 -31.22 -22.50
CA PHE A 240 6.97 -31.72 -23.44
C PHE A 240 7.35 -33.19 -23.16
N MET A 241 7.49 -33.58 -21.90
CA MET A 241 7.75 -34.96 -21.50
C MET A 241 6.60 -35.90 -21.88
N VAL A 242 5.36 -35.47 -21.69
CA VAL A 242 4.15 -36.21 -22.13
C VAL A 242 4.16 -36.38 -23.64
N ALA A 243 4.43 -35.31 -24.39
CA ALA A 243 4.50 -35.38 -25.85
C ALA A 243 5.62 -36.32 -26.35
N ALA A 244 6.73 -36.44 -25.62
CA ALA A 244 7.86 -37.28 -26.00
C ALA A 244 7.70 -38.76 -25.58
N ASN A 245 7.16 -39.02 -24.37
CA ASN A 245 7.17 -40.34 -23.75
C ASN A 245 5.77 -40.98 -23.63
N GLY A 246 4.70 -40.27 -23.96
CA GLY A 246 3.32 -40.77 -23.91
C GLY A 246 2.74 -40.96 -22.50
N ASN A 247 3.47 -40.55 -21.46
CA ASN A 247 2.99 -40.60 -20.07
C ASN A 247 2.02 -39.45 -19.76
N ASP A 248 1.28 -39.54 -18.64
CA ASP A 248 0.42 -38.45 -18.17
C ASP A 248 1.22 -37.31 -17.49
N VAL A 249 0.71 -36.08 -17.56
CA VAL A 249 1.30 -34.88 -16.95
C VAL A 249 1.41 -35.08 -15.45
N ASP A 250 0.37 -35.66 -14.85
CA ASP A 250 0.29 -35.90 -13.41
C ASP A 250 1.38 -36.86 -12.94
N HIS A 251 1.76 -37.86 -13.74
CA HIS A 251 2.85 -38.77 -13.39
C HIS A 251 4.18 -38.03 -13.23
N PHE A 252 4.48 -37.08 -14.13
CA PHE A 252 5.70 -36.29 -14.03
C PHE A 252 5.67 -35.32 -12.85
N LEU A 253 4.55 -34.63 -12.61
CA LEU A 253 4.43 -33.73 -11.47
C LEU A 253 4.56 -34.48 -10.14
N ASN A 254 3.93 -35.66 -10.01
CA ASN A 254 4.09 -36.53 -8.85
C ASN A 254 5.55 -37.01 -8.67
N TYR A 255 6.25 -37.28 -9.77
CA TYR A 255 7.68 -37.59 -9.72
C TYR A 255 8.50 -36.41 -9.16
N LEU A 256 8.23 -35.18 -9.59
CA LEU A 256 8.93 -34.00 -9.07
C LEU A 256 8.67 -33.79 -7.56
N GLU A 257 7.43 -33.99 -7.10
CA GLU A 257 7.04 -33.80 -5.70
C GLU A 257 7.62 -34.88 -4.78
N SER A 258 7.65 -36.13 -5.25
CA SER A 258 8.19 -37.27 -4.49
C SER A 258 9.71 -37.28 -4.40
N ASN A 259 10.41 -36.59 -5.32
CA ASN A 259 11.87 -36.58 -5.39
C ASN A 259 12.46 -35.27 -4.84
N GLY A 260 12.73 -35.23 -3.54
CA GLY A 260 13.28 -34.05 -2.86
C GLY A 260 14.62 -33.54 -3.43
N TRP A 261 15.40 -34.40 -4.10
CA TRP A 261 16.63 -33.99 -4.79
C TRP A 261 16.35 -33.08 -6.00
N VAL A 262 15.22 -33.25 -6.70
CA VAL A 262 14.83 -32.38 -7.81
C VAL A 262 14.51 -31.00 -7.28
N LEU A 263 13.76 -30.91 -6.17
CA LEU A 263 13.49 -29.65 -5.48
C LEU A 263 14.80 -28.96 -5.05
N ALA A 264 15.74 -29.71 -4.49
CA ALA A 264 17.06 -29.20 -4.11
C ALA A 264 17.84 -28.62 -5.31
N ILE A 265 17.89 -29.34 -6.43
CA ILE A 265 18.53 -28.86 -7.67
C ILE A 265 17.85 -27.59 -8.17
N THR A 266 16.51 -27.57 -8.20
CA THR A 266 15.77 -26.39 -8.66
C THR A 266 16.02 -25.18 -7.78
N ILE A 267 16.05 -25.35 -6.46
CA ILE A 267 16.42 -24.28 -5.54
C ILE A 267 17.85 -23.79 -5.80
N PHE A 268 18.79 -24.72 -5.98
CA PHE A 268 20.18 -24.40 -6.27
C PHE A 268 20.31 -23.59 -7.57
N VAL A 269 19.73 -24.07 -8.67
CA VAL A 269 19.78 -23.41 -9.98
C VAL A 269 19.05 -22.06 -9.94
N TYR A 270 17.82 -22.03 -9.44
CA TYR A 270 16.95 -20.85 -9.53
C TYR A 270 17.32 -19.75 -8.52
N PHE A 271 17.66 -20.10 -7.27
CA PHE A 271 17.94 -19.11 -6.23
C PHE A 271 19.43 -18.86 -6.01
N MET A 272 20.32 -19.80 -6.34
CA MET A 272 21.77 -19.59 -6.15
C MET A 272 22.50 -19.28 -7.45
N LEU A 273 22.27 -20.03 -8.52
CA LEU A 273 22.97 -19.78 -9.78
C LEU A 273 22.39 -18.58 -10.52
N MET A 274 21.10 -18.58 -10.84
CA MET A 274 20.46 -17.55 -11.67
C MET A 274 20.72 -16.11 -11.18
N PRO A 275 20.65 -15.78 -9.87
CA PRO A 275 20.94 -14.43 -9.38
C PRO A 275 22.37 -13.94 -9.60
N LEU A 276 23.34 -14.82 -9.86
CA LEU A 276 24.70 -14.41 -10.22
C LEU A 276 24.76 -13.72 -11.59
N TRP A 277 23.87 -14.11 -12.50
CA TRP A 277 23.82 -13.62 -13.89
C TRP A 277 22.82 -12.47 -14.04
N THR A 278 21.86 -12.36 -13.13
CA THR A 278 20.79 -11.36 -13.15
C THR A 278 20.97 -10.25 -12.12
N GLU A 279 22.19 -10.04 -11.63
CA GLU A 279 22.52 -9.00 -10.64
C GLU A 279 21.62 -9.04 -9.39
N GLY A 280 21.32 -10.26 -8.92
CA GLY A 280 20.51 -10.49 -7.72
C GLY A 280 19.01 -10.54 -7.93
N LYS A 281 18.52 -10.58 -9.18
CA LYS A 281 17.09 -10.52 -9.52
C LYS A 281 16.57 -11.90 -9.93
N THR A 282 15.71 -12.50 -9.10
CA THR A 282 14.82 -13.59 -9.56
C THR A 282 13.60 -13.00 -10.29
N PHE A 283 12.75 -13.82 -10.92
CA PHE A 283 11.55 -13.33 -11.61
C PHE A 283 10.65 -12.49 -10.68
N GLY A 284 10.28 -13.02 -9.53
CA GLY A 284 9.43 -12.34 -8.57
C GLY A 284 10.08 -11.10 -7.98
N LYS A 285 11.41 -11.14 -7.77
CA LYS A 285 12.20 -9.97 -7.36
C LYS A 285 12.18 -8.88 -8.44
N TRP A 286 12.33 -9.24 -9.70
CA TRP A 286 12.25 -8.32 -10.83
C TRP A 286 10.85 -7.70 -10.96
N VAL A 287 9.79 -8.49 -10.88
CA VAL A 287 8.40 -8.00 -10.92
C VAL A 287 8.16 -6.97 -9.81
N THR A 288 8.62 -7.29 -8.60
CA THR A 288 8.45 -6.44 -7.42
C THR A 288 9.55 -5.38 -7.25
N ARG A 289 10.46 -5.17 -8.22
CA ARG A 289 11.55 -4.17 -8.16
C ARG A 289 12.47 -4.29 -6.93
N ILE A 290 12.83 -5.51 -6.57
CA ILE A 290 13.86 -5.77 -5.56
C ILE A 290 15.02 -6.54 -6.18
N HIS A 291 16.18 -6.44 -5.57
CA HIS A 291 17.35 -7.23 -5.95
C HIS A 291 18.17 -7.57 -4.70
N LEU A 292 19.05 -8.54 -4.85
CA LEU A 292 19.94 -8.97 -3.77
C LEU A 292 21.29 -8.27 -3.91
N ILE A 293 21.80 -7.75 -2.80
CA ILE A 293 23.13 -7.13 -2.70
C ILE A 293 23.95 -7.93 -1.67
N ASP A 294 25.25 -8.09 -1.94
CA ASP A 294 26.24 -8.57 -0.97
C ASP A 294 26.90 -7.36 -0.30
N ASP A 295 26.75 -7.23 1.01
CA ASP A 295 27.29 -6.09 1.76
C ASP A 295 28.81 -5.99 1.63
N ARG A 296 29.52 -7.11 1.40
CA ARG A 296 30.99 -7.14 1.25
C ARG A 296 31.46 -6.56 -0.08
N LEU A 297 30.62 -6.62 -1.10
CA LEU A 297 30.93 -6.12 -2.45
C LEU A 297 30.28 -4.76 -2.70
N ALA A 298 29.27 -4.40 -1.90
CA ALA A 298 28.58 -3.12 -1.95
C ALA A 298 29.45 -1.92 -1.55
N GLU A 299 30.56 -2.14 -0.86
CA GLU A 299 31.55 -1.10 -0.52
C GLU A 299 32.27 -0.57 -1.76
N ASP A 300 32.39 -1.38 -2.82
CA ASP A 300 32.99 -1.01 -4.09
C ASP A 300 31.89 -0.64 -5.10
N PRO A 301 31.80 0.63 -5.56
CA PRO A 301 30.78 1.08 -6.50
C PRO A 301 30.72 0.27 -7.80
N GLU A 302 31.86 -0.22 -8.30
CA GLU A 302 31.90 -1.04 -9.52
C GLU A 302 31.37 -2.47 -9.32
N ARG A 303 31.36 -2.94 -8.08
CA ARG A 303 30.95 -4.30 -7.70
C ARG A 303 29.66 -4.31 -6.89
N ALA A 304 29.01 -3.17 -6.69
CA ALA A 304 27.82 -3.05 -5.86
C ALA A 304 26.64 -3.94 -6.30
N ASN A 305 26.56 -4.27 -7.59
CA ASN A 305 25.54 -5.15 -8.15
C ASN A 305 26.00 -6.62 -8.30
N LYS A 306 27.24 -6.93 -7.95
CA LYS A 306 27.79 -8.30 -8.01
C LYS A 306 27.52 -9.05 -6.71
N LEU A 307 27.39 -10.37 -6.83
CA LEU A 307 27.09 -11.25 -5.70
C LEU A 307 28.20 -12.28 -5.53
N SER A 308 28.57 -12.55 -4.28
CA SER A 308 29.45 -13.67 -3.97
C SER A 308 28.66 -14.97 -3.95
N PHE A 309 29.11 -15.98 -4.72
CA PHE A 309 28.54 -17.32 -4.67
C PHE A 309 28.54 -17.91 -3.25
N LYS A 310 29.61 -17.69 -2.46
CA LYS A 310 29.68 -18.10 -1.06
C LYS A 310 28.57 -17.46 -0.21
N GLY A 311 28.25 -16.19 -0.47
CA GLY A 311 27.15 -15.48 0.21
C GLY A 311 25.79 -16.12 -0.10
N LEU A 312 25.53 -16.43 -1.37
CA LEU A 312 24.31 -17.10 -1.80
C LEU A 312 24.17 -18.51 -1.20
N LEU A 313 25.25 -19.27 -1.20
CA LEU A 313 25.28 -20.62 -0.64
C LEU A 313 24.96 -20.62 0.86
N ILE A 314 25.54 -19.69 1.64
CA ILE A 314 25.20 -19.56 3.07
C ILE A 314 23.73 -19.12 3.24
N ARG A 315 23.30 -18.10 2.48
CA ARG A 315 21.95 -17.52 2.59
C ARG A 315 20.87 -18.56 2.30
N TYR A 316 20.94 -19.17 1.13
CA TYR A 316 19.93 -20.09 0.62
C TYR A 316 20.14 -21.50 1.16
N GLY A 317 21.36 -21.88 1.54
CA GLY A 317 21.65 -23.07 2.33
C GLY A 317 20.90 -23.06 3.64
N LEU A 318 21.05 -22.00 4.45
CA LEU A 318 20.32 -21.89 5.72
C LEU A 318 18.80 -21.79 5.52
N LEU A 319 18.35 -21.00 4.54
CA LEU A 319 16.92 -20.77 4.32
C LEU A 319 16.21 -22.02 3.80
N TYR A 320 16.70 -22.61 2.71
CA TYR A 320 16.00 -23.71 2.03
C TYR A 320 16.45 -25.09 2.50
N PHE A 321 17.73 -25.31 2.80
CA PHE A 321 18.22 -26.61 3.23
C PHE A 321 18.21 -26.74 4.76
N GLY A 322 18.48 -25.66 5.50
CA GLY A 322 18.34 -25.61 6.95
C GLY A 322 16.87 -25.60 7.36
N ILE A 323 16.20 -24.44 7.24
CA ILE A 323 14.79 -24.32 7.67
C ILE A 323 13.87 -25.16 6.79
N GLY A 324 13.95 -24.99 5.47
CA GLY A 324 13.11 -25.73 4.53
C GLY A 324 13.37 -27.24 4.56
N GLY A 325 14.63 -27.66 4.58
CA GLY A 325 15.02 -29.07 4.56
C GLY A 325 14.63 -29.81 5.84
N ILE A 326 14.81 -29.20 7.02
CA ILE A 326 14.31 -29.78 8.28
C ILE A 326 12.79 -30.00 8.21
N ASN A 327 12.04 -29.02 7.69
CA ASN A 327 10.59 -29.14 7.53
C ASN A 327 10.21 -30.20 6.48
N TYR A 328 10.95 -30.29 5.38
CA TYR A 328 10.74 -31.31 4.34
C TYR A 328 10.96 -32.72 4.87
N VAL A 329 12.08 -32.95 5.58
CA VAL A 329 12.39 -34.26 6.19
C VAL A 329 11.34 -34.63 7.23
N PHE A 330 10.95 -33.69 8.08
CA PHE A 330 9.91 -33.94 9.08
C PHE A 330 8.57 -34.31 8.42
N PHE A 331 8.16 -33.60 7.36
CA PHE A 331 6.95 -33.93 6.60
C PHE A 331 7.04 -35.31 5.94
N TYR A 332 8.20 -35.65 5.37
CA TYR A 332 8.44 -36.97 4.79
C TYR A 332 8.31 -38.10 5.83
N VAL A 333 8.94 -37.95 7.00
CA VAL A 333 8.86 -38.93 8.11
C VAL A 333 7.45 -39.06 8.68
N MET A 334 6.68 -37.96 8.69
CA MET A 334 5.28 -37.97 9.11
C MET A 334 4.42 -38.77 8.11
N ASN A 335 4.59 -38.51 6.82
CA ASN A 335 3.81 -39.15 5.77
C ASN A 335 4.19 -40.63 5.53
N SER A 336 5.43 -41.02 5.78
CA SER A 336 5.87 -42.42 5.68
C SER A 336 5.32 -43.30 6.80
N GLY A 337 4.74 -42.71 7.85
CA GLY A 337 4.31 -43.43 9.06
C GLY A 337 5.46 -43.85 9.97
N SER A 338 6.72 -43.61 9.58
CA SER A 338 7.92 -43.95 10.36
C SER A 338 7.96 -43.22 11.72
N ILE A 339 7.24 -42.09 11.84
CA ILE A 339 7.08 -41.40 13.12
C ILE A 339 6.39 -42.28 14.19
N LEU A 340 5.51 -43.20 13.79
CA LEU A 340 4.79 -44.09 14.71
C LEU A 340 5.69 -45.19 15.27
N GLU A 341 6.71 -45.61 14.50
CA GLU A 341 7.71 -46.60 14.91
C GLU A 341 8.58 -46.12 16.08
N LEU A 342 8.69 -44.79 16.27
CA LEU A 342 9.40 -44.17 17.39
C LEU A 342 8.64 -44.26 18.73
N GLY A 343 7.38 -44.71 18.73
CA GLY A 343 6.56 -44.86 19.94
C GLY A 343 6.49 -43.56 20.76
N ARG A 344 6.89 -43.59 22.04
CA ARG A 344 6.85 -42.41 22.93
C ARG A 344 7.84 -41.32 22.53
N PHE A 345 8.91 -41.65 21.80
CA PHE A 345 9.89 -40.67 21.33
C PHE A 345 9.33 -39.77 20.21
N ALA A 346 8.28 -40.21 19.50
CA ALA A 346 7.60 -39.41 18.48
C ALA A 346 7.19 -38.03 19.01
N TRP A 347 6.64 -37.97 20.23
CA TRP A 347 6.24 -36.72 20.87
C TRP A 347 7.41 -35.77 21.10
N ILE A 348 8.58 -36.29 21.46
CA ILE A 348 9.78 -35.46 21.65
C ILE A 348 10.20 -34.84 20.31
N VAL A 349 10.21 -35.64 19.24
CA VAL A 349 10.56 -35.16 17.88
C VAL A 349 9.56 -34.09 17.40
N ILE A 350 8.26 -34.31 17.60
CA ILE A 350 7.20 -33.35 17.25
C ILE A 350 7.36 -32.05 18.05
N ILE A 351 7.59 -32.15 19.37
CA ILE A 351 7.79 -30.97 20.24
C ILE A 351 9.02 -30.19 19.79
N LEU A 352 10.15 -30.87 19.51
CA LEU A 352 11.36 -30.21 19.02
C LEU A 352 11.13 -29.50 17.68
N TRP A 353 10.40 -30.12 16.76
CA TRP A 353 10.04 -29.51 15.48
C TRP A 353 9.12 -28.29 15.65
N LEU A 354 8.14 -28.35 16.57
CA LEU A 354 7.28 -27.23 16.91
C LEU A 354 8.06 -26.09 17.55
N VAL A 355 8.95 -26.38 18.50
CA VAL A 355 9.82 -25.37 19.15
C VAL A 355 10.73 -24.70 18.12
N PHE A 356 11.32 -25.48 17.20
CA PHE A 356 12.13 -24.95 16.10
C PHE A 356 11.33 -23.97 15.23
N ASN A 357 10.15 -24.37 14.76
CA ASN A 357 9.30 -23.51 13.92
C ASN A 357 8.75 -22.31 14.69
N ALA A 358 8.41 -22.46 15.97
CA ALA A 358 7.99 -21.36 16.83
C ALA A 358 9.12 -20.34 17.00
N PHE A 359 10.36 -20.80 17.18
CA PHE A 359 11.53 -19.92 17.26
C PHE A 359 11.75 -19.15 15.94
N VAL A 360 11.72 -19.84 14.80
CA VAL A 360 11.83 -19.19 13.48
C VAL A 360 10.69 -18.20 13.25
N GLY A 361 9.45 -18.59 13.56
CA GLY A 361 8.25 -17.77 13.43
C GLY A 361 8.31 -16.52 14.30
N LEU A 362 8.68 -16.67 15.58
CA LEU A 362 8.88 -15.57 16.52
C LEU A 362 9.99 -14.62 16.03
N HIS A 363 11.10 -15.17 15.54
CA HIS A 363 12.18 -14.37 14.96
C HIS A 363 11.68 -13.53 13.78
N VAL A 364 10.89 -14.09 12.86
CA VAL A 364 10.29 -13.33 11.76
C VAL A 364 9.33 -12.26 12.28
N LEU A 365 8.42 -12.63 13.20
CA LEU A 365 7.42 -11.73 13.78
C LEU A 365 8.06 -10.50 14.43
N LEU A 366 9.11 -10.69 15.23
CA LEU A 366 9.83 -9.59 15.88
C LEU A 366 10.47 -8.64 14.86
N HIS A 367 10.97 -9.17 13.73
CA HIS A 367 11.57 -8.34 12.68
C HIS A 367 10.52 -7.62 11.82
N ILE A 368 9.25 -8.05 11.80
CA ILE A 368 8.16 -7.33 11.10
C ILE A 368 8.01 -5.90 11.64
N PHE A 369 8.27 -5.67 12.92
CA PHE A 369 8.15 -4.34 13.54
C PHE A 369 9.47 -3.57 13.67
N ARG A 370 10.63 -4.26 13.66
CA ARG A 370 11.95 -3.61 13.75
C ARG A 370 12.32 -2.82 12.50
N ARG A 371 13.16 -1.79 12.63
CA ARG A 371 13.70 -1.03 11.48
C ARG A 371 14.59 -1.91 10.61
N ASP A 372 15.46 -2.72 11.23
CA ASP A 372 16.22 -3.74 10.53
C ASP A 372 15.31 -4.94 10.19
N LYS A 373 15.15 -5.19 8.88
CA LYS A 373 14.37 -6.32 8.35
C LYS A 373 15.22 -7.55 8.04
N ARG A 374 16.51 -7.54 8.40
CA ARG A 374 17.44 -8.64 8.10
C ARG A 374 17.16 -9.84 9.00
N LEU A 375 16.92 -10.99 8.40
CA LEU A 375 16.79 -12.26 9.12
C LEU A 375 18.17 -12.86 9.44
N PHE A 376 18.22 -13.87 10.33
CA PHE A 376 19.49 -14.46 10.80
C PHE A 376 20.36 -14.97 9.64
N TYR A 377 19.75 -15.64 8.65
CA TYR A 377 20.47 -16.13 7.47
C TYR A 377 20.97 -15.01 6.56
N GLU A 378 20.32 -13.84 6.56
CA GLU A 378 20.76 -12.65 5.83
C GLU A 378 21.98 -12.01 6.50
N LYS A 379 21.94 -11.92 7.84
CA LYS A 379 23.08 -11.43 8.65
C LYS A 379 24.30 -12.32 8.50
N MET A 380 24.11 -13.64 8.59
CA MET A 380 25.19 -14.61 8.52
C MET A 380 25.81 -14.71 7.11
N SER A 381 25.01 -14.52 6.07
CA SER A 381 25.51 -14.45 4.68
C SER A 381 26.05 -13.08 4.27
N ARG A 382 25.84 -12.04 5.09
CA ARG A 382 26.10 -10.62 4.76
C ARG A 382 25.41 -10.20 3.45
N THR A 383 24.19 -10.68 3.22
CA THR A 383 23.39 -10.33 2.03
C THR A 383 22.12 -9.61 2.44
N ARG A 384 21.64 -8.67 1.62
CA ARG A 384 20.38 -7.94 1.88
C ARG A 384 19.55 -7.75 0.63
N ASN A 385 18.23 -7.68 0.81
CA ASN A 385 17.32 -7.26 -0.27
C ASN A 385 17.27 -5.73 -0.31
N ALA A 386 17.53 -5.15 -1.47
CA ALA A 386 17.47 -3.72 -1.74
C ALA A 386 16.38 -3.38 -2.78
N ILE A 387 15.91 -2.14 -2.74
CA ILE A 387 14.89 -1.63 -3.65
C ILE A 387 15.58 -1.15 -4.93
N THR A 388 15.13 -1.65 -6.09
CA THR A 388 15.50 -1.05 -7.37
C THR A 388 14.74 0.25 -7.54
N ILE A 389 15.46 1.37 -7.58
CA ILE A 389 14.86 2.72 -7.66
C ILE A 389 14.31 2.92 -9.08
N PRO A 390 13.03 3.34 -9.24
CA PRO A 390 12.50 3.71 -10.54
C PRO A 390 13.17 4.99 -11.07
N ASP A 391 13.48 5.05 -12.37
CA ASP A 391 14.23 6.18 -12.97
C ASP A 391 13.59 7.55 -12.68
N ARG A 392 12.26 7.61 -12.70
CA ARG A 392 11.46 8.81 -12.39
C ARG A 392 11.58 9.31 -10.93
N MET A 393 12.21 8.54 -10.05
CA MET A 393 12.47 8.86 -8.65
C MET A 393 13.96 9.04 -8.37
N LEU A 394 14.83 8.86 -9.37
CA LEU A 394 16.23 9.22 -9.22
C LEU A 394 16.29 10.75 -9.11
N PRO A 395 17.03 11.30 -8.13
CA PRO A 395 17.35 12.72 -8.12
C PRO A 395 18.02 13.09 -9.45
N TYR A 396 17.53 14.12 -10.12
CA TYR A 396 18.15 14.61 -11.35
C TYR A 396 19.57 15.06 -11.02
N ALA A 397 20.58 14.38 -11.58
CA ALA A 397 21.99 14.73 -11.44
C ALA A 397 22.38 15.91 -12.35
N GLY A 398 21.56 16.96 -12.34
CA GLY A 398 21.82 18.22 -13.04
C GLY A 398 21.49 19.37 -12.10
N THR A 399 22.45 20.26 -11.94
CA THR A 399 22.38 21.48 -11.13
C THR A 399 21.10 22.28 -11.43
N ALA A 400 20.12 22.22 -10.53
CA ALA A 400 19.01 23.16 -10.52
C ALA A 400 19.39 24.30 -9.56
N ASP A 401 19.67 25.47 -10.14
CA ASP A 401 19.78 26.74 -9.44
C ASP A 401 18.45 27.01 -8.68
N PRO A 402 18.43 27.31 -7.37
CA PRO A 402 17.20 27.37 -6.57
C PRO A 402 16.21 28.50 -6.92
N LYS A 403 16.40 29.23 -8.02
CA LYS A 403 15.60 30.42 -8.38
C LYS A 403 14.57 30.25 -9.48
N GLU A 404 14.58 29.15 -10.24
CA GLU A 404 13.53 28.87 -11.24
C GLU A 404 12.67 27.68 -10.83
N THR A 405 11.59 27.94 -10.08
CA THR A 405 10.27 27.28 -10.21
C THR A 405 9.39 27.64 -9.02
N ARG A 406 8.75 28.82 -9.10
CA ARG A 406 7.50 29.09 -8.37
C ARG A 406 6.32 29.44 -9.27
N GLU A 407 6.53 29.73 -10.56
CA GLU A 407 5.45 30.12 -11.48
C GLU A 407 5.16 29.09 -12.59
N ASP A 408 6.10 28.22 -12.98
CA ASP A 408 5.85 27.25 -14.07
C ASP A 408 5.20 25.92 -13.66
N SER A 409 4.79 25.78 -12.39
CA SER A 409 4.26 24.52 -11.86
C SER A 409 2.73 24.34 -11.96
N GLU A 410 2.01 25.34 -12.48
CA GLU A 410 0.54 25.32 -12.51
C GLU A 410 -0.12 24.83 -13.82
N GLU A 411 0.60 24.64 -14.94
CA GLU A 411 -0.10 24.40 -16.22
C GLU A 411 0.27 23.16 -17.04
N ASN A 412 1.31 22.38 -16.69
CA ASN A 412 1.70 21.23 -17.54
C ASN A 412 1.57 19.84 -16.89
N SER A 413 0.88 18.95 -17.60
CA SER A 413 0.99 17.49 -17.47
C SER A 413 2.46 17.05 -17.46
N PRO A 414 2.84 15.88 -16.91
CA PRO A 414 4.25 15.49 -16.86
C PRO A 414 4.80 15.45 -18.29
N VAL A 415 5.59 16.45 -18.64
CA VAL A 415 6.21 16.57 -19.95
C VAL A 415 7.12 15.36 -20.08
N ARG A 416 6.77 14.47 -21.00
CA ARG A 416 7.62 13.37 -21.45
C ARG A 416 8.76 13.99 -22.24
N ARG A 417 9.83 14.42 -21.56
CA ARG A 417 11.10 14.73 -22.25
C ARG A 417 11.80 13.41 -22.53
N THR A 418 11.74 12.99 -23.78
CA THR A 418 12.61 11.94 -24.33
C THR A 418 14.06 12.42 -24.25
N MET A 419 14.93 11.63 -23.64
CA MET A 419 16.37 11.69 -23.95
C MET A 419 16.65 10.57 -24.95
N ASP A 420 17.17 10.96 -26.10
CA ASP A 420 17.85 10.05 -27.03
C ASP A 420 19.10 9.50 -26.33
N PHE A 421 19.35 8.21 -26.51
CA PHE A 421 20.58 7.57 -26.06
C PHE A 421 21.64 7.75 -27.12
N GLN A 422 22.73 8.45 -26.78
CA GLN A 422 24.04 8.13 -27.32
C GLN A 422 24.97 7.75 -26.18
N ASP A 423 25.38 6.49 -26.27
CA ASP A 423 26.48 5.82 -25.60
C ASP A 423 26.31 5.42 -24.12
N GLY A 424 26.67 4.17 -23.86
CA GLY A 424 26.52 3.51 -22.57
C GLY A 424 27.72 3.80 -21.67
N SER A 425 27.50 4.55 -20.59
CA SER A 425 28.43 4.55 -19.45
C SER A 425 27.77 5.04 -18.17
N GLN A 426 27.69 4.11 -17.21
CA GLN A 426 27.81 4.25 -15.74
C GLN A 426 27.26 5.49 -15.02
N LEU A 427 26.44 5.20 -14.00
CA LEU A 427 26.02 6.16 -12.97
C LEU A 427 27.17 6.32 -11.94
N ILE A 428 27.89 7.43 -12.00
CA ILE A 428 28.87 7.84 -10.98
C ILE A 428 28.09 8.57 -9.86
N ILE A 429 27.95 7.95 -8.69
CA ILE A 429 27.56 8.66 -7.47
C ILE A 429 28.86 9.12 -6.80
N ARG A 430 29.16 10.43 -6.85
CA ARG A 430 30.24 11.01 -6.05
C ARG A 430 29.89 10.90 -4.57
N ALA A 431 30.81 10.36 -3.79
CA ALA A 431 30.72 10.25 -2.35
C ALA A 431 31.38 11.46 -1.68
N ASP A 432 30.77 12.63 -1.75
CA ASP A 432 31.22 13.81 -1.00
C ASP A 432 30.09 14.34 -0.12
N ALA A 433 29.99 13.79 1.09
CA ALA A 433 29.38 14.41 2.27
C ALA A 433 29.72 13.59 3.52
N VAL A 434 31.01 13.32 3.75
CA VAL A 434 31.52 13.00 5.08
C VAL A 434 31.96 14.32 5.68
N ALA A 435 31.14 14.88 6.57
CA ALA A 435 31.60 15.95 7.45
C ALA A 435 32.30 15.28 8.65
N GLU A 436 33.63 15.42 8.69
CA GLU A 436 34.44 15.14 9.87
C GLU A 436 34.06 16.09 11.02
N PRO A 437 34.11 15.66 12.30
CA PRO A 437 33.94 16.56 13.43
C PRO A 437 35.27 17.30 13.71
N GLN A 438 35.23 18.63 13.73
CA GLN A 438 36.35 19.47 14.16
C GLN A 438 36.56 19.39 15.69
N GLU A 439 37.82 19.28 16.09
CA GLU A 439 38.35 19.46 17.45
C GLU A 439 38.33 20.93 17.89
N GLU A 440 38.00 21.17 19.17
CA GLU A 440 38.49 22.28 20.04
C GLU A 440 38.05 21.91 21.48
N LEU A 441 38.89 21.30 22.33
CA LEU A 441 39.95 21.84 23.21
C LEU A 441 39.46 22.74 24.37
N SER A 442 39.26 22.18 25.57
CA SER A 442 39.72 22.78 26.85
C SER A 442 39.49 21.88 28.10
N ALA A 443 40.62 21.41 28.66
CA ALA A 443 41.01 21.14 30.06
C ALA A 443 40.23 20.16 30.98
N PRO A 444 40.95 19.37 31.82
CA PRO A 444 40.38 18.36 32.71
C PRO A 444 40.11 18.90 34.13
N VAL A 445 39.01 18.50 34.74
CA VAL A 445 38.78 18.67 36.19
C VAL A 445 38.87 17.30 36.85
N GLU A 446 39.95 17.11 37.59
CA GLU A 446 40.17 16.08 38.60
C GLU A 446 39.19 16.29 39.78
N ILE A 447 38.41 15.26 40.16
CA ILE A 447 37.87 15.14 41.53
C ILE A 447 38.02 13.69 42.00
N GLN A 448 39.15 13.48 42.67
CA GLN A 448 39.42 12.73 43.90
C GLN A 448 38.31 11.84 44.50
N GLU A 449 38.67 10.57 44.73
CA GLU A 449 38.01 9.65 45.65
C GLU A 449 38.00 10.19 47.09
N SER A 450 36.87 10.04 47.79
CA SER A 450 36.84 9.96 49.25
C SER A 450 35.99 8.76 49.68
N GLN A 451 36.64 7.79 50.30
CA GLN A 451 36.03 6.72 51.09
C GLN A 451 35.65 7.28 52.47
N ASP A 452 34.44 6.97 52.96
CA ASP A 452 34.25 6.61 54.37
C ASP A 452 32.89 5.89 54.64
N ALA A 453 33.05 4.70 55.24
CA ALA A 453 32.19 3.86 56.10
C ALA A 453 30.63 3.96 56.18
N ALA A 454 29.97 2.89 55.67
CA ALA A 454 29.00 1.94 56.31
C ALA A 454 27.77 2.41 57.16
N PRO A 455 26.77 1.53 57.42
CA PRO A 455 25.82 0.93 56.48
C PRO A 455 24.35 1.23 56.92
N GLY A 456 23.52 1.77 56.04
CA GLY A 456 22.09 1.97 56.28
C GLY A 456 21.35 1.99 54.96
N GLY A 457 20.49 0.99 54.74
CA GLY A 457 19.93 0.67 53.42
C GLY A 457 19.16 1.83 52.77
N PRO A 458 19.34 2.07 51.45
CA PRO A 458 18.47 2.98 50.72
C PRO A 458 18.18 2.52 49.28
N GLU A 459 17.14 1.71 49.06
CA GLU A 459 16.56 1.58 47.71
C GLU A 459 15.51 2.67 47.43
N ALA A 460 14.98 3.35 48.46
CA ALA A 460 13.95 4.39 48.30
C ALA A 460 14.49 5.83 48.21
N VAL A 461 15.73 6.10 48.69
CA VAL A 461 16.33 7.45 48.68
C VAL A 461 17.05 7.73 47.35
N ALA A 462 17.72 6.72 46.78
CA ALA A 462 18.40 6.83 45.49
C ALA A 462 17.41 7.13 44.34
N GLU A 463 16.20 6.55 44.38
CA GLU A 463 15.18 6.75 43.34
C GLU A 463 14.54 8.15 43.40
N GLN A 464 14.57 8.81 44.57
CA GLN A 464 14.10 10.19 44.72
C GLN A 464 15.14 11.23 44.30
N GLU A 465 16.42 10.99 44.60
CA GLU A 465 17.51 11.87 44.15
C GLU A 465 17.72 11.79 42.62
N GLU A 466 17.59 10.60 42.02
CA GLU A 466 17.69 10.45 40.57
C GLU A 466 16.55 11.18 39.84
N LYS A 467 15.31 11.13 40.36
CA LYS A 467 14.18 11.89 39.80
C LYS A 467 14.36 13.40 39.96
N ALA A 468 14.86 13.87 41.11
CA ALA A 468 15.09 15.30 41.32
C ALA A 468 16.16 15.84 40.36
N ALA A 469 17.24 15.08 40.13
CA ALA A 469 18.27 15.43 39.16
C ALA A 469 17.76 15.40 37.70
N GLU A 470 16.89 14.45 37.37
CA GLU A 470 16.28 14.36 36.03
C GLU A 470 15.31 15.53 35.75
N ASP A 471 14.59 15.99 36.77
CA ASP A 471 13.68 17.13 36.68
C ASP A 471 14.43 18.47 36.61
N GLU A 472 15.53 18.65 37.36
CA GLU A 472 16.42 19.81 37.21
C GLU A 472 17.06 19.86 35.82
N ALA A 473 17.52 18.73 35.28
CA ALA A 473 18.08 18.67 33.93
C ALA A 473 17.05 19.03 32.84
N LYS A 474 15.78 18.59 33.01
CA LYS A 474 14.68 18.99 32.12
C LYS A 474 14.35 20.47 32.23
N GLN A 475 14.46 21.05 33.42
CA GLN A 475 14.20 22.46 33.66
C GLN A 475 15.27 23.34 33.03
N TRP A 476 16.55 22.98 33.18
CA TRP A 476 17.67 23.65 32.52
C TRP A 476 17.55 23.61 30.99
N SER A 477 17.16 22.45 30.42
CA SER A 477 16.95 22.32 28.98
C SER A 477 15.80 23.20 28.45
N ARG A 478 14.75 23.45 29.25
CA ARG A 478 13.68 24.38 28.87
C ARG A 478 14.15 25.83 28.91
N GLU A 479 14.92 26.24 29.91
CA GLU A 479 15.44 27.61 30.00
C GLU A 479 16.38 27.93 28.83
N GLU A 480 17.21 26.97 28.44
CA GLU A 480 18.10 27.10 27.28
C GLU A 480 17.30 27.21 25.96
N GLN A 481 16.22 26.43 25.81
CA GLN A 481 15.31 26.54 24.66
C GLN A 481 14.61 27.90 24.60
N VAL A 482 14.14 28.40 25.75
CA VAL A 482 13.49 29.72 25.85
C VAL A 482 14.48 30.83 25.52
N ALA A 483 15.71 30.77 26.02
CA ALA A 483 16.75 31.75 25.70
C ALA A 483 17.08 31.79 24.20
N LYS A 484 17.11 30.62 23.55
CA LYS A 484 17.38 30.49 22.11
C LYS A 484 16.24 31.03 21.25
N GLU A 485 14.99 30.79 21.63
CA GLU A 485 13.80 31.39 21.02
C GLU A 485 13.80 32.92 21.19
N LEU A 486 14.13 33.42 22.37
CA LEU A 486 14.18 34.86 22.66
C LEU A 486 15.27 35.58 21.86
N ALA A 487 16.44 34.94 21.69
CA ALA A 487 17.51 35.43 20.84
C ALA A 487 17.08 35.47 19.35
N ARG A 488 16.37 34.44 18.88
CA ARG A 488 15.84 34.39 17.51
C ARG A 488 14.80 35.48 17.25
N LEU A 489 13.92 35.74 18.22
CA LEU A 489 12.92 36.80 18.12
C LEU A 489 13.55 38.19 18.13
N ARG A 490 14.58 38.42 18.97
CA ARG A 490 15.35 39.68 18.97
C ARG A 490 16.03 39.93 17.63
N ALA A 491 16.72 38.93 17.07
CA ALA A 491 17.37 39.04 15.77
C ALA A 491 16.36 39.37 14.64
N LYS A 492 15.15 38.79 14.71
CA LYS A 492 14.08 39.07 13.75
C LYS A 492 13.52 40.49 13.88
N LEU A 493 13.45 41.00 15.11
CA LEU A 493 12.96 42.34 15.41
C LEU A 493 13.97 43.43 15.03
N ASP A 494 15.27 43.14 15.15
CA ASP A 494 16.35 44.00 14.67
C ASP A 494 16.41 44.03 13.14
N GLN A 495 16.15 42.90 12.47
CA GLN A 495 16.03 42.84 11.00
C GLN A 495 14.84 43.64 10.47
N ASP A 496 13.66 43.53 11.10
CA ASP A 496 12.48 44.34 10.74
C ASP A 496 12.69 45.85 11.03
N ARG A 497 13.67 46.21 11.88
CA ARG A 497 14.05 47.59 12.17
C ARG A 497 15.08 48.15 11.19
N SER A 498 15.90 47.32 10.54
CA SER A 498 16.83 47.78 9.50
C SER A 498 16.18 47.95 8.13
N ASP A 499 15.03 47.29 7.92
CA ASP A 499 14.26 47.33 6.66
C ASP A 499 13.21 48.48 6.62
N LYS A 500 13.22 49.38 7.62
CA LYS A 500 12.48 50.65 7.65
C LYS A 500 13.44 51.81 7.81
#